data_AF-A0A8J5S5G0-F1
#
_entry.id   AF-A0A8J5S5G0-F1
#
_cell.length_a   1.000
_cell.length_b   1.000
_cell.length_c   1.000
_cell.angle_alpha   90.00
_cell.angle_beta   90.00
_cell.angle_gamma   90.00
#
_symmetry.space_group_name_H-M   'P 1'
#
loop_
_entity.id
_entity.type
_entity.pdbx_description
1 polymer ?
#
loop_
_entity_poly.entity_id
_entity_poly.type
_entity_poly.pdbx_seq_one_letter_code
_entity_poly.pdbx_strand_id
1 'polypeptide(L)'
;MLKSLKEIDLTMLHVTNEGTTLVKQAEDFASNKKAFVWKIIKLHDKYVTYVTECLQGHTLFHKALKEAFEVFCNKGVSGSSSAELPASFCDNILKKGCSEKLSDEAIEDALEKADICP
;
A
#
# COMPACT_ATOMS: atom_id res chain seq x y z
N MET A 1 26.60 -9.83 -0.45
CA MET A 1 26.39 -8.59 -1.24
C MET A 1 25.61 -8.84 -2.52
N LEU A 2 26.13 -9.51 -3.56
CA LEU A 2 25.40 -9.68 -4.83
C LEU A 2 24.07 -10.44 -4.73
N LYS A 3 23.96 -11.45 -3.86
CA LYS A 3 22.69 -12.15 -3.60
C LYS A 3 21.64 -11.23 -2.96
N SER A 4 22.05 -10.49 -1.94
CA SER A 4 21.22 -9.52 -1.22
C SER A 4 20.75 -8.38 -2.14
N LEU A 5 21.59 -7.91 -3.07
CA LEU A 5 21.21 -6.91 -4.07
C LEU A 5 20.13 -7.41 -5.05
N LYS A 6 20.26 -8.65 -5.53
CA LYS A 6 19.22 -9.24 -6.40
C LYS A 6 17.89 -9.46 -5.68
N GLU A 7 17.93 -9.86 -4.41
CA GLU A 7 16.73 -10.00 -3.58
C GLU A 7 16.05 -8.64 -3.37
N ILE A 8 16.83 -7.57 -3.12
CA ILE A 8 16.31 -6.19 -3.07
C ILE A 8 15.58 -5.84 -4.37
N ASP A 9 16.24 -6.01 -5.51
CA ASP A 9 15.69 -5.60 -6.81
C ASP A 9 14.39 -6.35 -7.14
N LEU A 10 14.32 -7.66 -6.87
CA LEU A 10 13.14 -8.48 -7.10
C LEU A 10 11.97 -8.09 -6.18
N THR A 11 12.23 -7.89 -4.88
CA THR A 11 11.20 -7.45 -3.94
C THR A 11 10.68 -6.06 -4.32
N MET A 12 11.55 -5.13 -4.71
CA MET A 12 11.11 -3.77 -5.08
C MET A 12 10.34 -3.73 -6.40
N LEU A 13 10.72 -4.55 -7.37
CA LEU A 13 9.94 -4.73 -8.59
C LEU A 13 8.53 -5.26 -8.27
N HIS A 14 8.43 -6.22 -7.34
CA HIS A 14 7.15 -6.76 -6.91
C HIS A 14 6.28 -5.69 -6.24
N VAL A 15 6.83 -4.93 -5.29
CA VAL A 15 6.15 -3.79 -4.63
C VAL A 15 5.64 -2.79 -5.67
N THR A 16 6.48 -2.42 -6.64
CA THR A 16 6.15 -1.46 -7.68
C THR A 16 5.01 -1.97 -8.58
N ASN A 17 5.03 -3.25 -8.93
CA ASN A 17 3.99 -3.88 -9.74
C ASN A 17 2.65 -3.97 -9.00
N GLU A 18 2.68 -4.36 -7.71
CA GLU A 18 1.47 -4.36 -6.86
C GLU A 18 0.88 -2.95 -6.73
N GLY A 19 1.71 -1.96 -6.38
CA GLY A 19 1.28 -0.57 -6.26
C GLY A 19 0.74 0.01 -7.57
N THR A 20 1.38 -0.27 -8.70
CA THR A 20 0.90 0.15 -10.03
C THR A 20 -0.43 -0.51 -10.39
N THR A 21 -0.63 -1.77 -10.01
CA THR A 21 -1.91 -2.47 -10.22
C THR A 21 -3.03 -1.80 -9.41
N LEU A 22 -2.74 -1.39 -8.17
CA LEU A 22 -3.69 -0.66 -7.35
C LEU A 22 -4.04 0.71 -7.94
N VAL A 23 -3.07 1.43 -8.50
CA VAL A 23 -3.30 2.71 -9.20
C VAL A 23 -4.24 2.50 -10.38
N LYS A 24 -3.97 1.53 -11.25
CA LYS A 24 -4.84 1.21 -12.40
C LYS A 24 -6.27 0.85 -11.97
N GLN A 25 -6.41 0.00 -10.94
CA GLN A 25 -7.72 -0.32 -10.39
C GLN A 25 -8.46 0.93 -9.91
N ALA A 26 -7.78 1.89 -9.28
CA ALA A 26 -8.41 3.11 -8.83
C ALA A 26 -8.77 4.09 -9.98
N GLU A 27 -8.05 4.02 -11.10
CA GLU A 27 -8.36 4.71 -12.35
C GLU A 27 -9.59 4.13 -13.04
N ASP A 28 -9.66 2.79 -13.16
CA ASP A 28 -10.76 2.08 -13.80
C ASP A 28 -12.06 2.14 -12.97
N PHE A 29 -11.92 2.13 -11.64
CA PHE A 29 -13.04 2.24 -10.68
C PHE A 29 -13.00 3.62 -10.00
N ALA A 30 -13.34 4.66 -10.76
CA ALA A 30 -13.30 6.08 -10.35
C ALA A 30 -14.00 6.41 -9.01
N SER A 31 -14.87 5.53 -8.51
CA SER A 31 -15.70 5.74 -7.32
C SER A 31 -15.11 5.26 -6.00
N ASN A 32 -13.90 4.66 -5.94
CA ASN A 32 -13.39 4.14 -4.66
C ASN A 32 -11.98 4.60 -4.27
N LYS A 33 -11.75 5.92 -4.29
CA LYS A 33 -10.55 6.57 -3.75
C LYS A 33 -10.24 6.15 -2.30
N LYS A 34 -11.28 5.86 -1.49
CA LYS A 34 -11.14 5.37 -0.12
C LYS A 34 -10.52 3.96 -0.07
N ALA A 35 -11.03 3.03 -0.87
CA ALA A 35 -10.45 1.69 -0.94
C ALA A 35 -9.03 1.73 -1.50
N PHE A 36 -8.72 2.63 -2.43
CA PHE A 36 -7.35 2.84 -2.89
C PHE A 36 -6.41 3.24 -1.75
N VAL A 37 -6.74 4.30 -1.00
CA VAL A 37 -5.92 4.75 0.15
C VAL A 37 -5.74 3.65 1.19
N TRP A 38 -6.81 2.93 1.54
CA TRP A 38 -6.72 1.78 2.46
C TRP A 38 -5.80 0.68 1.96
N LYS A 39 -5.88 0.31 0.67
CA LYS A 39 -5.03 -0.74 0.09
C LYS A 39 -3.56 -0.31 0.04
N ILE A 40 -3.27 0.97 -0.25
CA ILE A 40 -1.91 1.51 -0.21
C ILE A 40 -1.34 1.46 1.22
N ILE A 41 -2.13 1.83 2.24
CA ILE A 41 -1.69 1.76 3.65
C ILE A 41 -1.37 0.31 4.03
N LYS A 42 -2.27 -0.64 3.72
CA LYS A 42 -2.01 -2.07 3.99
C LYS A 42 -0.78 -2.60 3.26
N LEU A 43 -0.56 -2.19 2.01
CA LEU A 43 0.63 -2.56 1.25
C LEU A 43 1.90 -2.03 1.91
N HIS A 44 1.88 -0.77 2.38
CA HIS A 44 2.99 -0.16 3.10
C HIS A 44 3.31 -0.94 4.38
N ASP A 45 2.31 -1.22 5.21
CA ASP A 45 2.50 -1.93 6.46
C ASP A 45 3.05 -3.34 6.24
N LYS A 46 2.51 -4.10 5.26
CA LYS A 46 3.02 -5.42 4.86
C LYS A 46 4.52 -5.38 4.58
N TYR A 47 4.97 -4.44 3.75
CA TYR A 47 6.36 -4.40 3.32
C TYR A 47 7.30 -3.77 4.35
N VAL A 48 6.82 -2.83 5.18
CA VAL A 48 7.59 -2.34 6.33
C VAL A 48 7.82 -3.45 7.34
N THR A 49 6.81 -4.26 7.64
CA THR A 49 6.95 -5.44 8.50
C THR A 49 7.93 -6.44 7.90
N TYR A 50 7.81 -6.76 6.61
CA TYR A 50 8.75 -7.64 5.93
C TYR A 50 10.20 -7.15 6.01
N VAL A 51 10.45 -5.86 5.76
CA VAL A 51 11.80 -5.28 5.88
C VAL A 51 12.29 -5.33 7.32
N THR A 52 11.42 -5.06 8.29
CA THR A 52 11.80 -5.04 9.71
C THR A 52 12.12 -6.44 10.23
N GLU A 53 11.25 -7.41 9.97
CA GLU A 53 11.30 -8.75 10.55
C GLU A 53 12.19 -9.71 9.74
N CYS A 54 12.06 -9.72 8.40
CA CYS A 54 12.78 -10.67 7.55
C CYS A 54 14.15 -10.13 7.11
N LEU A 55 14.33 -8.81 7.08
CA LEU A 55 15.54 -8.15 6.57
C LEU A 55 16.28 -7.34 7.64
N GLN A 56 15.95 -7.58 8.92
CA GLN A 56 16.58 -6.98 10.10
C GLN A 56 16.54 -5.45 10.12
N GLY A 57 15.56 -4.84 9.46
CA GLY A 57 15.42 -3.39 9.37
C GLY A 57 16.62 -2.71 8.69
N HIS A 58 17.34 -3.42 7.80
CA HIS A 58 18.49 -2.83 7.13
C HIS A 58 18.09 -1.57 6.37
N THR A 59 18.79 -0.46 6.63
CA THR A 59 18.48 0.87 6.06
C THR A 59 18.40 0.89 4.53
N LEU A 60 19.19 0.06 3.85
CA LEU A 60 19.17 -0.04 2.39
C LEU A 60 17.82 -0.55 1.88
N PHE A 61 17.20 -1.53 2.56
CA PHE A 61 15.89 -2.07 2.16
C PHE A 61 14.77 -1.07 2.46
N HIS A 62 14.84 -0.33 3.57
CA HIS A 62 13.90 0.77 3.82
C HIS A 62 14.00 1.86 2.76
N LYS A 63 15.21 2.20 2.33
CA LYS A 63 15.43 3.17 1.25
C LYS A 63 14.85 2.67 -0.08
N ALA A 64 15.16 1.43 -0.45
CA ALA A 64 14.65 0.82 -1.67
C ALA A 64 13.11 0.72 -1.64
N LEU A 65 12.52 0.37 -0.50
CA LEU A 65 11.07 0.31 -0.30
C LEU A 65 10.43 1.68 -0.50
N LYS A 66 11.01 2.73 0.08
CA LYS A 66 10.55 4.11 -0.12
C LYS A 66 10.60 4.49 -1.60
N GLU A 67 11.70 4.22 -2.29
CA GLU A 67 11.87 4.52 -3.72
C GLU A 67 10.81 3.78 -4.57
N ALA A 68 10.52 2.52 -4.25
CA ALA A 68 9.46 1.75 -4.93
C ALA A 68 8.06 2.37 -4.73
N PHE A 69 7.75 2.83 -3.52
CA PHE A 69 6.48 3.53 -3.24
C PHE A 69 6.39 4.87 -3.98
N GLU A 70 7.48 5.64 -4.05
CA GLU A 70 7.50 6.91 -4.78
C GLU A 70 7.16 6.75 -6.27
N VAL A 71 7.49 5.61 -6.90
CA VAL A 71 7.18 5.35 -8.32
C VAL A 71 5.69 5.39 -8.63
N PHE A 72 4.84 4.92 -7.72
CA PHE A 72 3.39 4.87 -7.95
C PHE A 72 2.62 5.87 -7.08
N CYS A 73 3.08 6.19 -5.88
CA CYS A 73 2.44 7.21 -5.05
C CYS A 73 2.55 8.60 -5.67
N ASN A 74 3.66 8.96 -6.33
CA ASN A 74 3.79 10.31 -6.92
C ASN A 74 2.97 10.50 -8.21
N LYS A 75 2.31 9.45 -8.69
CA LYS A 75 1.38 9.54 -9.81
C LYS A 75 0.01 9.97 -9.28
N GLY A 76 -0.61 10.94 -9.95
CA GLY A 76 -2.01 11.26 -9.68
C GLY A 76 -2.91 10.07 -10.01
N VAL A 77 -4.03 9.93 -9.29
CA VAL A 77 -5.01 8.86 -9.48
C VAL A 77 -6.38 9.49 -9.70
N SER A 78 -6.99 9.22 -10.85
CA SER A 78 -8.36 9.68 -11.18
C SER A 78 -8.57 11.18 -10.96
N GLY A 79 -7.61 11.98 -11.42
CA GLY A 79 -7.62 13.44 -11.32
C GLY A 79 -7.33 14.01 -9.92
N SER A 80 -7.06 13.17 -8.92
CA SER A 80 -6.55 13.59 -7.61
C SER A 80 -5.04 13.40 -7.53
N SER A 81 -4.35 14.39 -7.01
CA SER A 81 -2.95 14.25 -6.64
C SER A 81 -2.78 13.25 -5.50
N SER A 82 -1.56 12.71 -5.38
CA SER A 82 -1.16 11.84 -4.29
C SER A 82 -1.45 12.42 -2.91
N ALA A 83 -1.22 13.73 -2.73
CA ALA A 83 -1.40 14.42 -1.45
C ALA A 83 -2.88 14.65 -1.12
N GLU A 84 -3.74 14.83 -2.13
CA GLU A 84 -5.18 15.03 -1.94
C GLU A 84 -5.90 13.75 -1.49
N LEU A 85 -5.44 12.57 -1.92
CA LEU A 85 -6.05 11.28 -1.57
C LEU A 85 -6.08 11.00 -0.06
N PRO A 86 -4.95 11.03 0.68
CA PRO A 86 -4.94 10.84 2.13
C PRO A 86 -5.61 12.01 2.85
N ALA A 87 -5.49 13.25 2.38
CA ALA A 87 -6.17 14.39 2.98
C ALA A 87 -7.70 14.23 2.93
N SER A 88 -8.25 13.91 1.75
CA SER A 88 -9.68 13.61 1.59
C SER A 88 -10.10 12.41 2.42
N PHE A 89 -9.25 11.38 2.53
CA PHE A 89 -9.53 10.21 3.35
C PHE A 89 -9.65 10.57 4.84
N CYS A 90 -8.70 11.35 5.38
CA CYS A 90 -8.75 11.88 6.74
C CYS A 90 -9.99 12.75 6.97
N ASP A 91 -10.29 13.68 6.06
CA ASP A 91 -11.49 14.52 6.14
C ASP A 91 -12.77 13.69 6.17
N ASN A 92 -12.82 12.61 5.39
CA ASN A 92 -13.96 11.70 5.35
C ASN A 92 -14.15 10.94 6.67
N ILE A 93 -13.05 10.51 7.32
CA ILE A 93 -13.11 9.87 8.64
C ILE A 93 -13.56 10.89 9.69
N LEU A 94 -12.97 12.08 9.70
CA LEU A 94 -13.30 13.13 10.68
C LEU A 94 -14.76 13.61 10.53
N LYS A 95 -15.26 13.75 9.30
CA LYS A 95 -16.67 14.09 9.03
C LYS A 95 -17.65 12.97 9.35
N LYS A 96 -17.24 11.69 9.20
CA LYS A 96 -18.07 10.51 9.54
C LYS A 96 -17.88 9.99 10.96
N GLY A 97 -16.99 10.59 11.75
CA GLY A 97 -16.61 10.20 13.12
C GLY A 97 -17.71 10.23 14.18
N CYS A 98 -18.98 10.23 13.78
CA CYS A 98 -20.13 10.11 14.65
C CYS A 98 -21.08 8.93 14.31
N SER A 99 -20.99 8.23 13.15
CA SER A 99 -22.11 7.32 12.78
C SER A 99 -21.85 6.01 12.02
N GLU A 100 -20.69 5.73 11.41
CA GLU A 100 -20.55 4.45 10.69
C GLU A 100 -19.29 3.72 11.13
N LYS A 101 -19.49 2.70 11.97
CA LYS A 101 -18.53 1.63 12.19
C LYS A 101 -18.21 1.00 10.83
N LEU A 102 -16.95 1.05 10.42
CA LEU A 102 -16.43 0.15 9.40
C LEU A 102 -16.57 -1.25 9.99
N SER A 103 -17.43 -2.10 9.43
CA SER A 103 -17.66 -3.44 9.96
C SER A 103 -16.39 -4.27 9.81
N ASP A 104 -15.83 -4.68 10.94
CA ASP A 104 -14.59 -5.45 11.05
C ASP A 104 -14.67 -6.78 10.26
N GLU A 105 -15.88 -7.30 9.99
CA GLU A 105 -16.08 -8.55 9.24
C GLU A 105 -15.52 -8.55 7.80
N ALA A 106 -15.48 -7.41 7.10
CA ALA A 106 -14.94 -7.37 5.74
C ALA A 106 -13.40 -7.33 5.70
N ILE A 107 -12.77 -7.08 6.85
CA ILE A 107 -11.32 -6.94 6.99
C ILE A 107 -10.69 -8.31 7.32
N GLU A 108 -11.35 -9.13 8.15
CA GLU A 108 -10.90 -10.48 8.51
C GLU A 108 -10.98 -11.48 7.34
N ASP A 109 -12.06 -11.47 6.54
CA ASP A 109 -12.25 -12.42 5.42
C ASP A 109 -11.21 -12.24 4.29
N ALA A 110 -10.58 -11.06 4.21
CA ALA A 110 -9.49 -10.77 3.28
C ALA A 110 -8.10 -11.17 3.82
N LEU A 111 -7.95 -11.32 5.14
CA LEU A 111 -6.71 -11.72 5.80
C LEU A 111 -6.58 -13.25 5.84
N GLU A 112 -7.67 -13.99 6.00
CA GLU A 112 -7.66 -15.46 6.08
C GLU A 112 -7.28 -16.13 4.72
N LYS A 113 -7.46 -15.43 3.59
CA LYS A 113 -7.04 -15.94 2.26
C LYS A 113 -5.57 -15.66 1.91
N ALA A 114 -4.90 -14.80 2.69
CA ALA A 114 -3.49 -14.47 2.47
C ALA A 114 -2.52 -15.38 3.24
N ASP A 115 -3.02 -16.27 4.10
CA ASP A 115 -2.23 -17.23 4.89
C ASP A 115 -1.79 -18.50 4.13
N ILE A 116 -1.93 -18.53 2.80
CA ILE A 116 -1.37 -19.63 2.01
C ILE A 116 0.06 -19.26 1.59
N CYS A 117 1.00 -19.50 2.49
CA CYS A 117 2.42 -19.62 2.17
C CYS A 117 2.89 -21.04 2.50
N PRO A 118 3.26 -21.88 1.52
CA PRO A 118 4.37 -22.80 1.65
C PRO A 118 5.70 -22.13 1.31
#